data_AF-A0A4R8CFR6-F1
#
_entry.id   AF-A0A4R8CFR6-F1
#
_cell.length_a   1.000
_cell.length_b   1.000
_cell.length_c   1.000
_cell.angle_alpha   90.00
_cell.angle_beta   90.00
_cell.angle_gamma   90.00
#
_symmetry.space_group_name_H-M   'P 1'
#
loop_
_entity.id
_entity.type
_entity.pdbx_description
1 polymer ?
#
loop_
_entity_poly.entity_id
_entity_poly.type
_entity_poly.pdbx_seq_one_letter_code
_entity_poly.pdbx_strand_id
1 'polypeptide(L)'
;MTKYRDPHAGLHSEHGALRGEHPGRAANPIVKVHDVAWLEFEKPDLRGAESFAHAFGFTTALRTSTELQLRGTDAGAPCVLIRRGRRSRFLGPAFQAVDANDVLRLANATGAAAVKLPDSLGGIGVDLVDPSGLTVRVVADMHQLPPLPSPRPLTLNFGHDTARANATQRPPREPAKVQRLGHVVLQTTRYRETLDWYLQHLGLIVSDFLFYAGQRDRGPVMSFIRCDRGSTPTDHHTLAMTLGPANRYVHSAYQVADLDTLAAGGEHLLDQGYHRSWGIGRHIQGSQIFDYWRDPDGFLVEHFTDGDMFDCTLEPGWTPMTASGLAQWGPPATKDFMGIAPSRESMRELRSMFSALRDDNEFDLDRLRGLLKVANS
;
A
#
# COMPACT_ATOMS: atom_id res chain seq x y z
N MET A 1 9.44 29.30 -27.74
CA MET A 1 9.95 28.01 -27.22
C MET A 1 10.04 28.13 -25.71
N THR A 2 8.98 27.73 -25.00
CA THR A 2 9.01 27.48 -23.56
C THR A 2 10.05 26.38 -23.34
N LYS A 3 11.12 26.67 -22.58
CA LYS A 3 12.07 25.63 -22.15
C LYS A 3 11.27 24.63 -21.32
N TYR A 4 11.03 23.45 -21.88
CA TYR A 4 10.59 22.30 -21.11
C TYR A 4 11.73 22.02 -20.12
N ARG A 5 11.58 22.48 -18.88
CA ARG A 5 12.41 22.02 -17.77
C ARG A 5 11.89 20.63 -17.49
N ASP A 6 12.58 19.62 -17.99
CA ASP A 6 12.39 18.26 -17.52
C ASP A 6 12.76 18.24 -16.03
N PRO A 7 11.79 18.11 -15.10
CA PRO A 7 12.08 18.07 -13.67
C PRO A 7 12.75 16.75 -13.27
N HIS A 8 12.77 15.75 -14.16
CA HIS A 8 13.13 14.37 -13.87
C HIS A 8 14.55 14.00 -14.37
N ALA A 9 15.46 14.98 -14.44
CA ALA A 9 16.84 14.78 -14.87
C ALA A 9 17.67 13.91 -13.89
N GLY A 10 17.41 12.61 -13.88
CA GLY A 10 18.22 11.59 -13.20
C GLY A 10 18.12 11.56 -11.67
N LEU A 11 17.19 12.31 -11.08
CA LEU A 11 16.81 12.19 -9.67
C LEU A 11 15.41 11.57 -9.61
N HIS A 12 15.21 10.56 -8.75
CA HIS A 12 13.86 10.04 -8.48
C HIS A 12 12.98 11.06 -7.74
N SER A 13 13.59 12.13 -7.20
CA SER A 13 12.90 13.27 -6.59
C SER A 13 13.63 14.59 -6.83
N GLU A 14 12.88 15.68 -7.02
CA GLU A 14 13.45 17.03 -7.28
C GLU A 14 14.32 17.55 -6.13
N HIS A 15 14.13 17.05 -4.91
CA HIS A 15 14.93 17.40 -3.74
C HIS A 15 15.38 16.17 -2.95
N GLY A 16 16.62 16.22 -2.46
CA GLY A 16 17.12 15.28 -1.45
C GLY A 16 17.01 15.84 -0.03
N ALA A 17 17.49 15.07 0.95
CA ALA A 17 17.53 15.46 2.35
C ALA A 17 18.47 16.66 2.61
N LEU A 18 18.07 17.52 3.55
CA LEU A 18 18.90 18.58 4.12
C LEU A 18 19.55 18.13 5.42
N ARG A 19 20.61 18.82 5.84
CA ARG A 19 21.32 18.52 7.09
C ARG A 19 20.35 18.61 8.29
N GLY A 20 20.26 17.51 9.04
CA GLY A 20 19.40 17.42 10.23
C GLY A 20 17.96 16.97 9.94
N GLU A 21 17.60 16.75 8.67
CA GLU A 21 16.34 16.10 8.33
C GLU A 21 16.37 14.60 8.64
N HIS A 22 15.18 14.01 8.67
CA HIS A 22 15.00 12.62 9.01
C HIS A 22 15.79 11.69 8.07
N PRO A 23 16.58 10.72 8.58
CA PRO A 23 17.45 9.90 7.74
C PRO A 23 16.68 8.85 6.91
N GLY A 24 15.42 8.58 7.26
CA GLY A 24 14.59 7.60 6.55
C GLY A 24 15.03 6.14 6.73
N ARG A 25 15.92 5.87 7.69
CA ARG A 25 16.35 4.52 8.07
C ARG A 25 16.87 4.50 9.49
N ALA A 26 16.71 3.37 10.18
CA ALA A 26 17.34 3.14 11.47
C ALA A 26 18.79 2.63 11.26
N ALA A 27 19.72 3.04 12.12
CA ALA A 27 21.12 2.61 12.02
C ALA A 27 21.29 1.10 12.34
N ASN A 28 20.58 0.62 13.35
CA ASN A 28 20.63 -0.77 13.82
C ASN A 28 19.19 -1.27 14.08
N PRO A 29 18.44 -1.64 13.03
CA PRO A 29 17.11 -2.21 13.23
C PRO A 29 17.21 -3.61 13.86
N ILE A 30 16.15 -4.05 14.55
CA ILE A 30 16.10 -5.36 15.22
C ILE A 30 16.16 -6.48 14.18
N VAL A 31 15.32 -6.39 13.14
CA VAL A 31 15.33 -7.27 11.97
C VAL A 31 15.13 -6.47 10.69
N LYS A 32 15.25 -7.12 9.54
CA LYS A 32 14.85 -6.59 8.24
C LYS A 32 13.82 -7.52 7.62
N VAL A 33 12.57 -7.07 7.51
CA VAL A 33 11.52 -7.86 6.87
C VAL A 33 11.73 -7.90 5.35
N HIS A 34 11.33 -9.01 4.73
CA HIS A 34 11.53 -9.30 3.32
C HIS A 34 10.46 -8.67 2.44
N ASP A 35 9.19 -8.73 2.87
CA ASP A 35 8.03 -8.13 2.20
C ASP A 35 6.81 -8.08 3.13
N VAL A 36 5.70 -7.50 2.68
CA VAL A 36 4.37 -7.70 3.28
C VAL A 36 3.84 -9.08 2.88
N ALA A 37 3.42 -9.87 3.86
CA ALA A 37 2.91 -11.21 3.62
C ALA A 37 1.42 -11.17 3.26
N TRP A 38 0.60 -10.63 4.16
CA TRP A 38 -0.84 -10.51 3.96
C TRP A 38 -1.46 -9.38 4.79
N LEU A 39 -2.71 -9.07 4.48
CA LEU A 39 -3.54 -8.13 5.22
C LEU A 39 -4.70 -8.84 5.90
N GLU A 40 -4.99 -8.49 7.15
CA GLU A 40 -6.05 -9.11 7.93
C GLU A 40 -7.26 -8.18 8.08
N PHE A 41 -8.45 -8.70 7.80
CA PHE A 41 -9.71 -7.99 7.92
C PHE A 41 -10.73 -8.83 8.70
N GLU A 42 -11.69 -8.14 9.32
CA GLU A 42 -12.98 -8.73 9.66
C GLU A 42 -14.05 -8.22 8.73
N LYS A 43 -14.98 -9.10 8.34
CA LYS A 43 -16.20 -8.74 7.59
C LYS A 43 -17.40 -9.57 8.05
N PRO A 44 -18.62 -9.02 8.03
CA PRO A 44 -19.83 -9.74 8.39
C PRO A 44 -20.25 -10.75 7.31
N ASP A 45 -19.99 -10.44 6.04
CA ASP A 45 -20.36 -11.26 4.89
C ASP A 45 -19.14 -11.77 4.12
N LEU A 46 -18.74 -13.01 4.41
CA LEU A 46 -17.66 -13.67 3.68
C LEU A 46 -18.05 -14.07 2.24
N ARG A 47 -19.35 -14.22 1.92
CA ARG A 47 -19.78 -14.56 0.55
C ARG A 47 -19.69 -13.33 -0.36
N GLY A 48 -20.17 -12.18 0.11
CA GLY A 48 -20.02 -10.91 -0.58
C GLY A 48 -18.55 -10.54 -0.77
N ALA A 49 -17.74 -10.72 0.28
CA ALA A 49 -16.29 -10.49 0.21
C ALA A 49 -15.60 -11.38 -0.84
N GLU A 50 -15.90 -12.67 -0.88
CA GLU A 50 -15.34 -13.59 -1.89
C GLU A 50 -15.80 -13.24 -3.32
N SER A 51 -17.08 -12.88 -3.48
CA SER A 51 -17.64 -12.53 -4.80
C SER A 51 -16.94 -11.30 -5.39
N PHE A 52 -16.74 -10.26 -4.57
CA PHE A 52 -15.93 -9.11 -4.97
C PHE A 52 -14.48 -9.50 -5.23
N ALA A 53 -13.86 -10.29 -4.35
CA ALA A 53 -12.47 -10.69 -4.50
C ALA A 53 -12.22 -11.43 -5.83
N HIS A 54 -13.15 -12.29 -6.27
CA HIS A 54 -13.05 -12.96 -7.57
C HIS A 54 -13.20 -12.00 -8.75
N ALA A 55 -14.14 -11.06 -8.67
CA ALA A 55 -14.31 -10.03 -9.71
C ALA A 55 -13.10 -9.09 -9.79
N PHE A 56 -12.50 -8.77 -8.64
CA PHE A 56 -11.27 -7.98 -8.53
C PHE A 56 -10.03 -8.77 -9.00
N GLY A 57 -10.07 -10.10 -8.98
CA GLY A 57 -9.03 -10.94 -9.59
C GLY A 57 -8.24 -11.84 -8.64
N PHE A 58 -8.66 -11.97 -7.38
CA PHE A 58 -8.12 -12.96 -6.44
C PHE A 58 -8.64 -14.37 -6.71
N THR A 59 -7.86 -15.35 -6.23
CA THR A 59 -8.28 -16.73 -6.09
C THR A 59 -8.44 -17.10 -4.62
N THR A 60 -9.46 -17.89 -4.30
CA THR A 60 -9.66 -18.43 -2.95
C THR A 60 -8.65 -19.56 -2.69
N ALA A 61 -7.80 -19.37 -1.68
CA ALA A 61 -6.90 -20.41 -1.18
C ALA A 61 -7.61 -21.31 -0.16
N LEU A 62 -8.44 -20.71 0.70
CA LEU A 62 -9.20 -21.42 1.72
C LEU A 62 -10.53 -20.70 1.99
N ARG A 63 -11.61 -21.47 2.13
CA ARG A 63 -12.92 -21.01 2.56
C ARG A 63 -13.43 -21.90 3.69
N THR A 64 -13.75 -21.30 4.83
CA THR A 64 -14.48 -21.96 5.93
C THR A 64 -15.74 -21.15 6.28
N SER A 65 -16.45 -21.57 7.32
CA SER A 65 -17.62 -20.83 7.85
C SER A 65 -17.23 -19.54 8.59
N THR A 66 -15.95 -19.39 8.98
CA THR A 66 -15.45 -18.28 9.80
C THR A 66 -14.25 -17.56 9.18
N GLU A 67 -13.68 -18.06 8.09
CA GLU A 67 -12.46 -17.52 7.48
C GLU A 67 -12.48 -17.67 5.96
N LEU A 68 -11.90 -16.69 5.29
CA LEU A 68 -11.62 -16.68 3.86
C LEU A 68 -10.16 -16.25 3.68
N GLN A 69 -9.38 -17.02 2.94
CA GLN A 69 -8.00 -16.70 2.57
C GLN A 69 -7.93 -16.51 1.06
N LEU A 70 -7.50 -15.34 0.63
CA LEU A 70 -7.40 -14.93 -0.77
C LEU A 70 -5.93 -14.83 -1.16
N ARG A 71 -5.60 -15.27 -2.38
CA ARG A 71 -4.24 -15.24 -2.90
C ARG A 71 -4.18 -14.71 -4.34
N GLY A 72 -3.02 -14.23 -4.73
CA GLY A 72 -2.67 -13.97 -6.12
C GLY A 72 -2.19 -15.22 -6.85
N THR A 73 -1.78 -15.03 -8.11
CA THR A 73 -1.28 -16.10 -8.98
C THR A 73 0.15 -16.51 -8.67
N ASP A 74 0.96 -15.65 -8.08
CA ASP A 74 2.34 -15.96 -7.77
C ASP A 74 2.42 -17.04 -6.68
N ALA A 75 3.55 -17.76 -6.65
CA ALA A 75 3.84 -18.68 -5.57
C ALA A 75 4.05 -17.89 -4.27
N GLY A 76 3.49 -18.37 -3.16
CA GLY A 76 3.59 -17.64 -1.90
C GLY A 76 2.50 -17.95 -0.89
N ALA A 77 2.44 -17.12 0.15
CA ALA A 77 1.37 -17.10 1.14
C ALA A 77 0.10 -16.44 0.57
N PRO A 78 -1.06 -16.57 1.25
CA PRO A 78 -2.23 -15.74 0.94
C PRO A 78 -1.89 -14.24 1.00
N CYS A 79 -2.62 -13.42 0.25
CA CYS A 79 -2.48 -11.96 0.23
C CYS A 79 -3.43 -11.27 1.22
N VAL A 80 -4.61 -11.87 1.47
CA VAL A 80 -5.64 -11.30 2.35
C VAL A 80 -6.30 -12.40 3.15
N LEU A 81 -6.41 -12.20 4.46
CA LEU A 81 -7.18 -13.05 5.38
C LEU A 81 -8.40 -12.27 5.87
N ILE A 82 -9.59 -12.83 5.65
CA ILE A 82 -10.85 -12.22 6.08
C ILE A 82 -11.53 -13.15 7.08
N ARG A 83 -11.63 -12.72 8.33
CA ARG A 83 -12.36 -13.43 9.38
C ARG A 83 -13.79 -12.94 9.48
N ARG A 84 -14.71 -13.83 9.82
CA ARG A 84 -16.10 -13.46 10.06
C ARG A 84 -16.19 -12.63 11.35
N GLY A 85 -16.66 -11.40 11.23
CA GLY A 85 -16.83 -10.48 12.35
C GLY A 85 -18.23 -9.86 12.39
N ARG A 86 -18.48 -9.01 13.38
CA ARG A 86 -19.77 -8.28 13.49
C ARG A 86 -19.81 -7.02 12.62
N ARG A 87 -18.66 -6.49 12.24
CA ARG A 87 -18.48 -5.24 11.49
C ARG A 87 -17.23 -5.35 10.64
N SER A 88 -17.23 -4.65 9.52
CA SER A 88 -16.07 -4.59 8.64
C SER A 88 -14.99 -3.70 9.26
N ARG A 89 -13.78 -4.23 9.42
CA ARG A 89 -12.60 -3.47 9.90
C ARG A 89 -11.30 -4.11 9.42
N PHE A 90 -10.30 -3.27 9.20
CA PHE A 90 -8.92 -3.72 9.07
C PHE A 90 -8.36 -4.07 10.45
N LEU A 91 -7.66 -5.20 10.55
CA LEU A 91 -7.04 -5.67 11.79
C LEU A 91 -5.54 -5.37 11.85
N GLY A 92 -4.86 -5.41 10.71
CA GLY A 92 -3.44 -5.15 10.64
C GLY A 92 -2.74 -5.89 9.49
N PRO A 93 -1.50 -5.47 9.16
CA PRO A 93 -0.65 -6.18 8.23
C PRO A 93 0.15 -7.30 8.91
N ALA A 94 0.53 -8.30 8.13
CA ALA A 94 1.59 -9.23 8.46
C ALA A 94 2.78 -8.99 7.53
N PHE A 95 3.99 -8.92 8.09
CA PHE A 95 5.24 -8.82 7.35
C PHE A 95 6.02 -10.14 7.41
N GLN A 96 6.61 -10.53 6.29
CA GLN A 96 7.44 -11.72 6.20
C GLN A 96 8.86 -11.38 6.68
N ALA A 97 9.35 -12.04 7.73
CA ALA A 97 10.76 -12.05 8.08
C ALA A 97 11.56 -12.97 7.14
N VAL A 98 12.89 -12.83 7.13
CA VAL A 98 13.76 -13.70 6.33
C VAL A 98 13.66 -15.15 6.78
N ASP A 99 13.64 -15.38 8.10
CA ASP A 99 13.51 -16.69 8.71
C ASP A 99 12.92 -16.62 10.13
N ALA A 100 12.71 -17.79 10.74
CA ALA A 100 12.20 -17.90 12.10
C ALA A 100 13.10 -17.24 13.17
N ASN A 101 14.41 -17.12 12.96
CA ASN A 101 15.30 -16.50 13.94
C ASN A 101 15.01 -15.00 14.09
N ASP A 102 14.65 -14.33 12.99
CA ASP A 102 14.25 -12.93 13.03
C ASP A 102 12.93 -12.74 13.81
N VAL A 103 11.95 -13.63 13.64
CA VAL A 103 10.72 -13.63 14.46
C VAL A 103 11.05 -13.78 15.95
N LEU A 104 11.92 -14.72 16.30
CA LEU A 104 12.36 -14.94 17.69
C LEU A 104 13.17 -13.77 18.24
N ARG A 105 13.99 -13.11 17.42
CA ARG A 105 14.76 -11.92 17.80
C ARG A 105 13.82 -10.76 18.13
N LEU A 106 12.80 -10.52 17.29
CA LEU A 106 11.77 -9.52 17.56
C LEU A 106 11.00 -9.82 18.84
N ALA A 107 10.57 -11.07 19.03
CA ALA A 107 9.87 -11.50 20.23
C ALA A 107 10.71 -11.21 21.50
N ASN A 108 11.99 -11.60 21.49
CA ASN A 108 12.90 -11.35 22.61
C ASN A 108 13.14 -9.86 22.87
N ALA A 109 13.34 -9.07 21.81
CA ALA A 109 13.63 -7.64 21.93
C ALA A 109 12.43 -6.82 22.44
N THR A 110 11.21 -7.29 22.18
CA THR A 110 9.96 -6.59 22.53
C THR A 110 9.26 -7.19 23.75
N GLY A 111 9.72 -8.35 24.25
CA GLY A 111 9.04 -9.11 25.30
C GLY A 111 7.74 -9.79 24.84
N ALA A 112 7.45 -9.81 23.53
CA ALA A 112 6.31 -10.50 22.96
C ALA A 112 6.56 -12.01 22.86
N ALA A 113 5.50 -12.80 22.74
CA ALA A 113 5.60 -14.24 22.56
C ALA A 113 5.56 -14.59 21.07
N ALA A 114 6.57 -15.34 20.60
CA ALA A 114 6.47 -16.03 19.32
C ALA A 114 5.52 -17.23 19.44
N VAL A 115 4.61 -17.37 18.47
CA VAL A 115 3.57 -18.40 18.46
C VAL A 115 3.59 -19.16 17.15
N LYS A 116 3.20 -20.44 17.19
CA LYS A 116 2.90 -21.20 15.98
C LYS A 116 1.66 -20.60 15.32
N LEU A 117 1.71 -20.40 14.01
CA LEU A 117 0.56 -19.96 13.24
C LEU A 117 -0.44 -21.11 13.04
N PRO A 118 -1.71 -20.82 12.69
CA PRO A 118 -2.68 -21.84 12.34
C PRO A 118 -2.15 -22.78 11.25
N ASP A 119 -2.54 -24.06 11.31
CA ASP A 119 -2.05 -25.09 10.37
C ASP A 119 -2.35 -24.76 8.90
N SER A 120 -3.37 -23.94 8.62
CA SER A 120 -3.68 -23.44 7.28
C SER A 120 -2.59 -22.55 6.69
N LEU A 121 -1.88 -21.79 7.53
CA LEU A 121 -0.79 -20.90 7.14
C LEU A 121 0.60 -21.54 7.33
N GLY A 122 0.76 -22.36 8.38
CA GLY A 122 2.06 -22.93 8.75
C GLY A 122 3.06 -21.91 9.29
N GLY A 123 4.14 -22.41 9.88
CA GLY A 123 5.24 -21.59 10.43
C GLY A 123 4.95 -20.88 11.74
N ILE A 124 5.66 -19.78 11.99
CA ILE A 124 5.63 -19.04 13.25
C ILE A 124 5.41 -17.54 13.04
N GLY A 125 4.93 -16.86 14.07
CA GLY A 125 4.83 -15.41 14.05
C GLY A 125 4.88 -14.77 15.43
N VAL A 126 5.02 -13.45 15.45
CA VAL A 126 4.93 -12.60 16.64
C VAL A 126 4.03 -11.42 16.35
N ASP A 127 3.13 -11.11 17.29
CA ASP A 127 2.24 -9.96 17.20
C ASP A 127 2.81 -8.82 18.04
N LEU A 128 3.00 -7.67 17.40
CA LEU A 128 3.41 -6.41 18.01
C LEU A 128 2.29 -5.39 17.90
N VAL A 129 2.42 -4.27 18.61
CA VAL A 129 1.50 -3.14 18.52
C VAL A 129 2.32 -1.90 18.18
N ASP A 130 1.98 -1.25 17.07
CA ASP A 130 2.64 -0.01 16.69
C ASP A 130 2.16 1.18 17.54
N PRO A 131 2.82 2.34 17.49
CA PRO A 131 2.42 3.52 18.26
C PRO A 131 1.03 4.08 17.92
N SER A 132 0.43 3.66 16.79
CA SER A 132 -0.96 3.99 16.43
C SER A 132 -1.98 3.05 17.10
N GLY A 133 -1.51 1.97 17.74
CA GLY A 133 -2.34 0.93 18.36
C GLY A 133 -2.75 -0.17 17.40
N LEU A 134 -2.18 -0.22 16.19
CA LEU A 134 -2.46 -1.26 15.20
C LEU A 134 -1.64 -2.52 15.51
N THR A 135 -2.25 -3.70 15.38
CA THR A 135 -1.50 -4.95 15.47
C THR A 135 -0.66 -5.13 14.21
N VAL A 136 0.63 -5.38 14.40
CA VAL A 136 1.58 -5.68 13.33
C VAL A 136 2.14 -7.06 13.58
N ARG A 137 1.85 -7.99 12.67
CA ARG A 137 2.37 -9.35 12.77
C ARG A 137 3.66 -9.47 11.97
N VAL A 138 4.63 -10.23 12.49
CA VAL A 138 5.81 -10.65 11.73
C VAL A 138 5.88 -12.16 11.71
N VAL A 139 6.05 -12.75 10.52
CA VAL A 139 5.91 -14.20 10.28
C VAL A 139 7.09 -14.79 9.52
N ALA A 140 7.38 -16.07 9.72
CA ALA A 140 8.36 -16.82 8.94
C ALA A 140 8.04 -18.32 8.83
N ASP A 141 8.54 -18.95 7.77
CA ASP A 141 8.38 -20.37 7.44
C ASP A 141 6.93 -20.79 7.10
N MET A 142 6.22 -19.90 6.39
CA MET A 142 4.83 -20.09 5.96
C MET A 142 4.78 -21.18 4.90
N HIS A 143 3.66 -21.89 4.84
CA HIS A 143 3.34 -22.73 3.69
C HIS A 143 3.42 -21.92 2.40
N GLN A 144 4.19 -22.44 1.44
CA GLN A 144 4.33 -21.88 0.11
C GLN A 144 3.33 -22.54 -0.81
N LEU A 145 2.29 -21.80 -1.21
CA LEU A 145 1.33 -22.32 -2.18
C LEU A 145 1.95 -22.25 -3.59
N PRO A 146 1.78 -23.28 -4.44
CA PRO A 146 2.36 -23.29 -5.78
C PRO A 146 1.76 -22.18 -6.66
N PRO A 147 2.48 -21.71 -7.69
CA PRO A 147 1.95 -20.67 -8.58
C PRO A 147 0.72 -21.17 -9.34
N LEU A 148 -0.21 -20.27 -9.61
CA LEU A 148 -1.39 -20.49 -10.43
C LEU A 148 -1.13 -19.99 -11.87
N PRO A 149 -1.92 -20.44 -12.86
CA PRO A 149 -1.87 -19.86 -14.20
C PRO A 149 -2.10 -18.34 -14.14
N SER A 150 -1.18 -17.57 -14.72
CA SER A 150 -1.22 -16.11 -14.79
C SER A 150 -1.11 -15.66 -16.24
N PRO A 151 -1.86 -14.64 -16.68
CA PRO A 151 -1.69 -14.06 -18.01
C PRO A 151 -0.26 -13.51 -18.15
N ARG A 152 0.37 -13.78 -19.30
CA ARG A 152 1.67 -13.20 -19.61
C ARG A 152 1.48 -11.74 -20.03
N PRO A 153 2.43 -10.85 -19.68
CA PRO A 153 2.41 -9.49 -20.19
C PRO A 153 2.30 -9.47 -21.71
N LEU A 154 1.43 -8.61 -22.22
CA LEU A 154 1.18 -8.49 -23.65
C LEU A 154 2.38 -7.85 -24.35
N THR A 155 2.72 -8.37 -25.52
CA THR A 155 3.79 -7.80 -26.34
C THR A 155 3.33 -6.50 -26.98
N LEU A 156 3.99 -5.38 -26.69
CA LEU A 156 3.66 -4.08 -27.27
C LEU A 156 4.58 -3.72 -28.44
N ASN A 157 4.05 -2.96 -29.40
CA ASN A 157 4.86 -2.25 -30.40
C ASN A 157 5.19 -0.87 -29.84
N PHE A 158 6.43 -0.40 -29.98
CA PHE A 158 6.88 0.88 -29.43
C PHE A 158 7.50 1.75 -30.52
N GLY A 159 6.85 2.87 -30.87
CA GLY A 159 7.37 3.79 -31.88
C GLY A 159 7.63 3.09 -33.22
N HIS A 160 8.91 3.00 -33.61
CA HIS A 160 9.36 2.30 -34.82
C HIS A 160 9.64 0.81 -34.62
N ASP A 161 9.66 0.32 -33.38
CA ASP A 161 9.91 -1.07 -33.04
C ASP A 161 8.61 -1.88 -33.09
N THR A 162 8.45 -2.65 -34.16
CA THR A 162 7.27 -3.49 -34.41
C THR A 162 7.57 -4.95 -34.05
N ALA A 163 7.23 -5.34 -32.83
CA ALA A 163 7.34 -6.72 -32.35
C ALA A 163 6.18 -7.62 -32.81
N ARG A 164 5.02 -7.04 -33.15
CA ARG A 164 3.81 -7.73 -33.61
C ARG A 164 3.45 -7.36 -35.05
N ALA A 165 3.91 -8.15 -36.01
CA ALA A 165 3.47 -8.09 -37.41
C ALA A 165 2.37 -9.12 -37.68
N ASN A 166 1.27 -8.70 -38.31
CA ASN A 166 0.10 -9.56 -38.61
C ASN A 166 -0.53 -10.26 -37.38
N ALA A 167 -0.25 -9.78 -36.17
CA ALA A 167 -0.77 -10.32 -34.91
C ALA A 167 -1.58 -9.25 -34.16
N THR A 168 -2.90 -9.45 -34.04
CA THR A 168 -3.80 -8.53 -33.33
C THR A 168 -3.85 -8.80 -31.83
N GLN A 169 -4.12 -7.77 -31.02
CA GLN A 169 -4.24 -7.85 -29.57
C GLN A 169 -5.61 -7.29 -29.16
N ARG A 170 -6.39 -8.09 -28.42
CA ARG A 170 -7.75 -7.77 -27.94
C ARG A 170 -7.92 -8.42 -26.55
N PRO A 171 -7.36 -7.84 -25.49
CA PRO A 171 -7.47 -8.41 -24.14
C PRO A 171 -8.96 -8.54 -23.76
N PRO A 172 -9.38 -9.70 -23.22
CA PRO A 172 -10.76 -9.91 -22.79
C PRO A 172 -11.09 -9.06 -21.54
N ARG A 173 -12.36 -8.66 -21.41
CA ARG A 173 -12.89 -8.00 -20.20
C ARG A 173 -13.19 -9.04 -19.13
N GLU A 174 -12.14 -9.55 -18.50
CA GLU A 174 -12.19 -10.53 -17.43
C GLU A 174 -11.48 -10.01 -16.17
N PRO A 175 -11.64 -10.63 -14.98
CA PRO A 175 -10.97 -10.17 -13.77
C PRO A 175 -9.46 -10.01 -13.97
N ALA A 176 -8.92 -8.84 -13.63
CA ALA A 176 -7.49 -8.57 -13.68
C ALA A 176 -6.77 -9.46 -12.65
N LYS A 177 -6.19 -10.57 -13.11
CA LYS A 177 -5.60 -11.57 -12.22
C LYS A 177 -4.51 -10.94 -11.36
N VAL A 178 -4.78 -10.89 -10.05
CA VAL A 178 -3.81 -10.41 -9.06
C VAL A 178 -2.64 -11.37 -9.02
N GLN A 179 -1.43 -10.87 -9.19
CA GLN A 179 -0.19 -11.63 -9.09
C GLN A 179 0.23 -11.78 -7.63
N ARG A 180 0.28 -10.66 -6.90
CA ARG A 180 0.70 -10.59 -5.48
C ARG A 180 0.15 -9.33 -4.79
N LEU A 181 0.25 -9.29 -3.47
CA LEU A 181 0.14 -8.06 -2.68
C LEU A 181 1.41 -7.22 -2.90
N GLY A 182 1.25 -5.92 -3.14
CA GLY A 182 2.37 -4.98 -3.22
C GLY A 182 2.50 -4.16 -1.94
N HIS A 183 1.46 -3.39 -1.60
CA HIS A 183 1.55 -2.47 -0.46
C HIS A 183 0.23 -2.25 0.29
N VAL A 184 0.38 -1.67 1.48
CA VAL A 184 -0.70 -1.12 2.28
C VAL A 184 -0.39 0.33 2.65
N VAL A 185 -1.43 1.17 2.67
CA VAL A 185 -1.33 2.58 3.05
C VAL A 185 -2.14 2.83 4.31
N LEU A 186 -1.49 3.42 5.31
CA LEU A 186 -2.04 3.66 6.63
C LEU A 186 -2.05 5.16 6.94
N GLN A 187 -3.07 5.60 7.66
CA GLN A 187 -3.15 6.94 8.23
C GLN A 187 -2.99 6.83 9.74
N THR A 188 -2.26 7.75 10.35
CA THR A 188 -2.08 7.82 11.81
C THR A 188 -2.02 9.27 12.30
N THR A 189 -2.39 9.51 13.55
CA THR A 189 -2.20 10.81 14.23
C THR A 189 -0.78 10.97 14.80
N ARG A 190 0.00 9.89 14.85
CA ARG A 190 1.36 9.82 15.44
C ARG A 190 2.38 9.36 14.39
N TYR A 191 2.40 10.07 13.26
CA TYR A 191 3.11 9.66 12.05
C TYR A 191 4.61 9.37 12.25
N ARG A 192 5.38 10.26 12.87
CA ARG A 192 6.83 10.07 13.06
C ARG A 192 7.15 8.96 14.02
N GLU A 193 6.47 8.96 15.16
CA GLU A 193 6.66 7.92 16.18
C GLU A 193 6.36 6.53 15.56
N THR A 194 5.28 6.45 14.78
CA THR A 194 4.89 5.22 14.10
C THR A 194 5.91 4.86 13.01
N LEU A 195 6.32 5.80 12.15
CA LEU A 195 7.36 5.58 11.13
C LEU A 195 8.63 5.02 11.77
N ASP A 196 9.17 5.69 12.78
CA ASP A 196 10.40 5.30 13.47
C ASP A 196 10.29 3.90 14.07
N TRP A 197 9.12 3.55 14.59
CA TRP A 197 8.86 2.21 15.07
C TRP A 197 9.04 1.16 13.96
N TYR A 198 8.47 1.37 12.77
CA TYR A 198 8.64 0.46 11.62
C TYR A 198 10.09 0.40 11.13
N LEU A 199 10.79 1.55 11.07
CA LEU A 199 12.20 1.59 10.67
C LEU A 199 13.09 0.84 11.68
N GLN A 200 12.83 0.99 12.98
CA GLN A 200 13.64 0.39 14.05
C GLN A 200 13.33 -1.10 14.26
N HIS A 201 12.07 -1.50 14.21
CA HIS A 201 11.69 -2.88 14.50
C HIS A 201 11.81 -3.75 13.26
N LEU A 202 11.31 -3.28 12.12
CA LEU A 202 11.20 -4.08 10.90
C LEU A 202 12.29 -3.78 9.87
N GLY A 203 13.15 -2.80 10.12
CA GLY A 203 14.28 -2.47 9.25
C GLY A 203 13.86 -1.97 7.88
N LEU A 204 12.65 -1.44 7.77
CA LEU A 204 12.20 -0.75 6.57
C LEU A 204 12.99 0.55 6.36
N ILE A 205 12.99 1.06 5.13
CA ILE A 205 13.66 2.32 4.76
C ILE A 205 12.78 3.15 3.83
N VAL A 206 12.92 4.48 3.88
CA VAL A 206 12.08 5.42 3.14
C VAL A 206 12.59 5.62 1.71
N SER A 207 11.68 5.58 0.74
CA SER A 207 11.92 5.93 -0.66
C SER A 207 11.61 7.40 -0.93
N ASP A 208 10.50 7.89 -0.39
CA ASP A 208 10.09 9.29 -0.50
C ASP A 208 9.49 9.82 0.79
N PHE A 209 9.81 11.07 1.10
CA PHE A 209 9.18 11.92 2.10
C PHE A 209 8.35 13.01 1.44
N LEU A 210 7.13 13.16 1.92
CA LEU A 210 6.22 14.23 1.52
C LEU A 210 5.98 15.18 2.69
N PHE A 211 5.93 16.48 2.42
CA PHE A 211 5.68 17.52 3.43
C PHE A 211 4.64 18.53 2.94
N TYR A 212 3.87 19.16 3.83
CA TYR A 212 2.98 20.24 3.41
C TYR A 212 3.77 21.46 2.92
N ALA A 213 3.32 22.07 1.82
CA ALA A 213 3.96 23.25 1.26
C ALA A 213 4.16 24.36 2.31
N GLY A 214 5.40 24.86 2.43
CA GLY A 214 5.79 25.84 3.44
C GLY A 214 5.96 25.29 4.86
N GLN A 215 5.99 23.96 5.03
CA GLN A 215 6.17 23.29 6.33
C GLN A 215 7.28 22.22 6.30
N ARG A 216 8.28 22.35 5.42
CA ARG A 216 9.39 21.39 5.33
C ARG A 216 10.25 21.36 6.59
N ASP A 217 10.45 22.51 7.21
CA ASP A 217 11.12 22.69 8.51
C ASP A 217 10.40 21.95 9.65
N ARG A 218 9.07 21.84 9.55
CA ARG A 218 8.26 21.00 10.43
C ARG A 218 8.39 19.52 10.11
N GLY A 219 9.13 19.15 9.06
CA GLY A 219 9.40 17.81 8.52
C GLY A 219 8.18 17.09 7.92
N PRO A 220 8.33 15.79 7.59
CA PRO A 220 7.41 15.09 6.71
C PRO A 220 6.06 14.79 7.36
N VAL A 221 5.07 14.57 6.51
CA VAL A 221 3.69 14.19 6.84
C VAL A 221 3.23 12.95 6.09
N MET A 222 4.05 12.43 5.17
CA MET A 222 3.81 11.15 4.52
C MET A 222 5.14 10.53 4.08
N SER A 223 5.20 9.21 4.10
CA SER A 223 6.33 8.43 3.61
C SER A 223 5.88 7.26 2.75
N PHE A 224 6.65 7.00 1.71
CA PHE A 224 6.67 5.75 0.97
C PHE A 224 7.85 4.92 1.45
N ILE A 225 7.60 3.70 1.92
CA ILE A 225 8.52 2.93 2.76
C ILE A 225 8.71 1.55 2.12
N ARG A 226 9.96 1.21 1.77
CA ARG A 226 10.35 -0.07 1.15
C ARG A 226 11.07 -1.00 2.13
N CYS A 227 11.15 -2.27 1.76
CA CYS A 227 11.96 -3.25 2.45
C CYS A 227 13.45 -3.03 2.15
N ASP A 228 14.32 -3.14 3.16
CA ASP A 228 15.77 -3.13 2.96
C ASP A 228 16.29 -4.56 2.76
N ARG A 229 16.51 -4.95 1.50
CA ARG A 229 17.11 -6.22 1.11
C ARG A 229 18.56 -6.06 0.62
N GLY A 230 19.26 -5.04 1.12
CA GLY A 230 20.60 -4.71 0.68
C GLY A 230 20.61 -4.24 -0.79
N SER A 231 21.49 -4.81 -1.60
CA SER A 231 21.59 -4.50 -3.03
C SER A 231 20.51 -5.17 -3.90
N THR A 232 19.61 -5.95 -3.31
CA THR A 232 18.48 -6.52 -4.06
C THR A 232 17.37 -5.48 -4.15
N PRO A 233 16.95 -5.05 -5.36
CA PRO A 233 15.86 -4.10 -5.50
C PRO A 233 14.54 -4.66 -4.94
N THR A 234 13.76 -3.75 -4.36
CA THR A 234 12.41 -3.99 -3.81
C THR A 234 11.45 -2.95 -4.35
N ASP A 235 10.15 -3.19 -4.22
CA ASP A 235 9.14 -2.21 -4.61
C ASP A 235 9.45 -0.84 -4.01
N HIS A 236 9.13 0.22 -4.75
CA HIS A 236 9.17 1.59 -4.28
C HIS A 236 8.64 1.74 -2.85
N HIS A 237 7.57 1.01 -2.54
CA HIS A 237 7.06 0.88 -1.20
C HIS A 237 6.28 -0.42 -1.04
N THR A 238 6.39 -0.98 0.16
CA THR A 238 5.57 -2.06 0.68
C THR A 238 4.61 -1.51 1.75
N LEU A 239 4.96 -0.39 2.37
CA LEU A 239 4.15 0.38 3.31
C LEU A 239 4.17 1.85 2.88
N ALA A 240 3.02 2.51 2.90
CA ALA A 240 2.98 3.96 2.95
C ALA A 240 2.24 4.42 4.20
N MET A 241 2.65 5.57 4.73
CA MET A 241 2.06 6.12 5.94
C MET A 241 1.85 7.61 5.78
N THR A 242 0.68 8.10 6.19
CA THR A 242 0.34 9.53 6.14
C THR A 242 -0.20 10.03 7.48
N LEU A 243 0.19 11.24 7.84
CA LEU A 243 -0.35 11.97 8.98
C LEU A 243 -1.79 12.39 8.66
N GLY A 244 -2.72 12.04 9.54
CA GLY A 244 -4.10 12.48 9.42
C GLY A 244 -4.84 12.47 10.76
N PRO A 245 -6.13 12.86 10.76
CA PRO A 245 -6.90 13.08 11.98
C PRO A 245 -7.36 11.79 12.68
N ALA A 246 -6.98 10.61 12.19
CA ALA A 246 -7.40 9.33 12.76
C ALA A 246 -6.46 8.21 12.33
N ASN A 247 -6.38 7.16 13.16
CA ASN A 247 -5.69 5.92 12.79
C ASN A 247 -6.65 5.07 11.93
N ARG A 248 -6.29 4.83 10.66
CA ARG A 248 -7.12 4.04 9.74
C ARG A 248 -6.32 3.41 8.61
N TYR A 249 -6.87 2.33 8.06
CA TYR A 249 -6.55 1.87 6.73
C TYR A 249 -6.96 2.92 5.69
N VAL A 250 -6.07 3.22 4.74
CA VAL A 250 -6.37 4.09 3.58
C VAL A 250 -6.71 3.20 2.38
N HIS A 251 -5.75 2.40 1.94
CA HIS A 251 -5.93 1.41 0.86
C HIS A 251 -4.87 0.30 0.90
N SER A 252 -5.05 -0.69 0.04
CA SER A 252 -4.02 -1.70 -0.28
C SER A 252 -4.02 -2.00 -1.77
N ALA A 253 -2.86 -2.41 -2.27
CA ALA A 253 -2.62 -2.52 -3.70
C ALA A 253 -2.06 -3.87 -4.11
N TYR A 254 -2.49 -4.32 -5.29
CA TYR A 254 -2.26 -5.66 -5.78
C TYR A 254 -1.75 -5.61 -7.21
N GLN A 255 -0.61 -6.28 -7.44
CA GLN A 255 0.06 -6.23 -8.74
C GLN A 255 -0.74 -7.00 -9.78
N VAL A 256 -0.86 -6.45 -10.97
CA VAL A 256 -1.38 -7.13 -12.18
C VAL A 256 -0.35 -7.07 -13.31
N ALA A 257 -0.52 -7.95 -14.30
CA ALA A 257 0.51 -8.23 -15.29
C ALA A 257 0.96 -7.02 -16.12
N ASP A 258 0.02 -6.19 -16.58
CA ASP A 258 0.28 -5.02 -17.42
C ASP A 258 -0.91 -4.05 -17.46
N LEU A 259 -0.73 -2.93 -18.17
CA LEU A 259 -1.74 -1.88 -18.33
C LEU A 259 -3.04 -2.39 -19.00
N ASP A 260 -2.92 -3.29 -19.98
CA ASP A 260 -4.09 -3.80 -20.70
C ASP A 260 -4.93 -4.74 -19.82
N THR A 261 -4.27 -5.55 -18.98
CA THR A 261 -4.90 -6.39 -17.95
C THR A 261 -5.63 -5.51 -16.94
N LEU A 262 -4.97 -4.45 -16.47
CA LEU A 262 -5.57 -3.47 -15.56
C LEU A 262 -6.80 -2.81 -16.20
N ALA A 263 -6.66 -2.28 -17.42
CA ALA A 263 -7.73 -1.58 -18.11
C ALA A 263 -8.92 -2.49 -18.47
N ALA A 264 -8.67 -3.67 -19.03
CA ALA A 264 -9.73 -4.60 -19.41
C ALA A 264 -10.44 -5.20 -18.18
N GLY A 265 -9.70 -5.47 -17.10
CA GLY A 265 -10.29 -5.89 -15.83
C GLY A 265 -11.06 -4.78 -15.14
N GLY A 266 -10.63 -3.53 -15.31
CA GLY A 266 -11.41 -2.39 -14.87
C GLY A 266 -12.75 -2.29 -15.59
N GLU A 267 -12.83 -2.58 -16.90
CA GLU A 267 -14.11 -2.65 -17.62
C GLU A 267 -14.98 -3.82 -17.12
N HIS A 268 -14.37 -4.97 -16.83
CA HIS A 268 -15.07 -6.11 -16.22
C HIS A 268 -15.73 -5.72 -14.89
N LEU A 269 -15.02 -5.00 -14.02
CA LEU A 269 -15.56 -4.54 -12.74
C LEU A 269 -16.73 -3.56 -12.92
N LEU A 270 -16.68 -2.66 -13.93
CA LEU A 270 -17.82 -1.79 -14.28
C LEU A 270 -19.02 -2.60 -14.76
N ASP A 271 -18.81 -3.59 -15.63
CA ASP A 271 -19.86 -4.46 -16.15
C ASP A 271 -20.54 -5.27 -15.02
N GLN A 272 -19.82 -5.54 -13.92
CA GLN A 272 -20.36 -6.16 -12.70
C GLN A 272 -21.01 -5.15 -11.72
N GLY A 273 -20.98 -3.85 -12.02
CA GLY A 273 -21.57 -2.80 -11.20
C GLY A 273 -20.73 -2.34 -10.02
N TYR A 274 -19.42 -2.64 -10.00
CA TYR A 274 -18.52 -2.13 -8.97
C TYR A 274 -18.12 -0.67 -9.23
N HIS A 275 -17.72 0.02 -8.16
CA HIS A 275 -17.46 1.45 -8.17
C HIS A 275 -15.96 1.76 -8.28
N ARG A 276 -15.57 2.37 -9.40
CA ARG A 276 -14.23 2.93 -9.58
C ARG A 276 -14.12 4.24 -8.83
N SER A 277 -13.21 4.29 -7.86
CA SER A 277 -12.93 5.49 -7.08
C SER A 277 -12.04 6.46 -7.85
N TRP A 278 -11.00 5.99 -8.52
CA TRP A 278 -10.06 6.82 -9.28
C TRP A 278 -9.27 5.98 -10.30
N GLY A 279 -8.65 6.63 -11.27
CA GLY A 279 -7.88 6.00 -12.35
C GLY A 279 -8.64 5.84 -13.67
N ILE A 280 -7.99 5.31 -14.72
CA ILE A 280 -6.59 4.86 -14.75
C ILE A 280 -5.64 6.06 -14.78
N GLY A 281 -4.53 5.98 -14.04
CA GLY A 281 -3.48 6.99 -14.05
C GLY A 281 -2.10 6.40 -13.81
N ARG A 282 -1.09 7.28 -13.77
CA ARG A 282 0.27 6.94 -13.34
C ARG A 282 0.68 7.83 -12.16
N HIS A 283 1.14 7.22 -11.08
CA HIS A 283 1.63 7.93 -9.90
C HIS A 283 2.93 8.68 -10.17
N ILE A 284 3.14 9.80 -9.47
CA ILE A 284 4.45 10.46 -9.45
C ILE A 284 5.43 9.61 -8.63
N GLN A 285 5.07 9.27 -7.39
CA GLN A 285 5.89 8.41 -6.54
C GLN A 285 5.76 6.94 -6.96
N GLY A 286 6.91 6.29 -7.15
CA GLY A 286 7.00 4.89 -7.55
C GLY A 286 6.50 4.57 -8.96
N SER A 287 6.13 5.57 -9.75
CA SER A 287 5.74 5.47 -11.17
C SER A 287 4.64 4.45 -11.51
N GLN A 288 3.95 3.88 -10.52
CA GLN A 288 2.95 2.83 -10.72
C GLN A 288 1.79 3.33 -11.60
N ILE A 289 1.39 2.52 -12.58
CA ILE A 289 0.09 2.64 -13.23
C ILE A 289 -0.94 2.05 -12.27
N PHE A 290 -2.04 2.77 -12.04
CA PHE A 290 -3.04 2.39 -11.04
C PHE A 290 -4.48 2.49 -11.55
N ASP A 291 -5.37 1.75 -10.91
CA ASP A 291 -6.77 2.12 -10.72
C ASP A 291 -7.24 1.78 -9.29
N TYR A 292 -8.28 2.46 -8.82
CA TYR A 292 -8.78 2.33 -7.46
C TYR A 292 -10.26 1.96 -7.45
N TRP A 293 -10.63 1.01 -6.59
CA TRP A 293 -11.97 0.44 -6.48
C TRP A 293 -12.43 0.40 -5.03
N ARG A 294 -13.73 0.59 -4.80
CA ARG A 294 -14.35 0.35 -3.49
C ARG A 294 -14.87 -1.09 -3.46
N ASP A 295 -14.50 -1.83 -2.43
CA ASP A 295 -15.17 -3.08 -2.11
C ASP A 295 -16.60 -2.83 -1.58
N PRO A 296 -17.44 -3.86 -1.42
CA PRO A 296 -18.83 -3.70 -0.96
C PRO A 296 -18.99 -3.07 0.43
N ASP A 297 -17.94 -3.07 1.26
CA ASP A 297 -17.94 -2.44 2.59
C ASP A 297 -17.29 -1.05 2.59
N GLY A 298 -16.82 -0.57 1.43
CA GLY A 298 -16.20 0.75 1.25
C GLY A 298 -14.68 0.78 1.42
N PHE A 299 -14.00 -0.35 1.60
CA PHE A 299 -12.53 -0.35 1.60
C PHE A 299 -12.00 -0.04 0.21
N LEU A 300 -10.97 0.80 0.15
CA LEU A 300 -10.31 1.17 -1.10
C LEU A 300 -9.24 0.14 -1.43
N VAL A 301 -9.30 -0.47 -2.61
CA VAL A 301 -8.29 -1.39 -3.12
C VAL A 301 -7.80 -0.92 -4.47
N GLU A 302 -6.53 -1.19 -4.75
CA GLU A 302 -5.82 -0.71 -5.94
C GLU A 302 -5.32 -1.89 -6.77
N HIS A 303 -5.51 -1.85 -8.09
CA HIS A 303 -4.65 -2.61 -9.00
C HIS A 303 -3.47 -1.73 -9.39
N PHE A 304 -2.27 -2.29 -9.40
CA PHE A 304 -1.10 -1.59 -9.91
C PHE A 304 -0.26 -2.44 -10.86
N THR A 305 0.52 -1.78 -11.71
CA THR A 305 1.58 -2.39 -12.52
C THR A 305 2.66 -1.35 -12.83
N ASP A 306 3.81 -1.79 -13.35
CA ASP A 306 4.90 -0.90 -13.81
C ASP A 306 5.42 0.06 -12.72
N GLY A 307 5.70 -0.49 -11.53
CA GLY A 307 6.25 0.26 -10.39
C GLY A 307 7.78 0.26 -10.34
N ASP A 308 8.36 1.35 -9.82
CA ASP A 308 9.80 1.48 -9.62
C ASP A 308 10.31 0.50 -8.55
N MET A 309 11.55 0.04 -8.75
CA MET A 309 12.24 -0.89 -7.85
C MET A 309 13.54 -0.26 -7.34
N PHE A 310 13.72 -0.15 -6.02
CA PHE A 310 14.87 0.48 -5.39
C PHE A 310 15.63 -0.48 -4.46
N ASP A 311 16.95 -0.38 -4.45
CA ASP A 311 17.81 -1.06 -3.48
C ASP A 311 18.10 -0.16 -2.25
N CYS A 312 19.03 -0.56 -1.38
CA CYS A 312 19.36 0.20 -0.17
C CYS A 312 20.26 1.43 -0.41
N THR A 313 20.82 1.60 -1.61
CA THR A 313 21.77 2.67 -1.95
C THR A 313 21.07 3.98 -2.32
N LEU A 314 19.82 3.92 -2.75
CA LEU A 314 19.03 5.10 -3.08
C LEU A 314 18.56 5.83 -1.82
N GLU A 315 18.92 7.10 -1.70
CA GLU A 315 18.51 7.97 -0.59
C GLU A 315 17.06 8.45 -0.76
N PRO A 316 16.35 8.79 0.34
CA PRO A 316 14.98 9.26 0.25
C PRO A 316 14.84 10.56 -0.57
N GLY A 317 13.85 10.59 -1.44
CA GLY A 317 13.38 11.81 -2.09
C GLY A 317 12.56 12.69 -1.14
N TRP A 318 12.46 13.99 -1.42
CA TRP A 318 11.69 14.95 -0.64
C TRP A 318 10.86 15.85 -1.56
N THR A 319 9.55 15.86 -1.40
CA THR A 319 8.68 16.69 -2.26
C THR A 319 7.47 17.28 -1.52
N PRO A 320 6.94 18.44 -1.93
CA PRO A 320 5.67 18.94 -1.40
C PRO A 320 4.50 17.99 -1.71
N MET A 321 3.68 17.72 -0.70
CA MET A 321 2.41 17.00 -0.86
C MET A 321 1.38 17.93 -1.52
N THR A 322 0.85 17.53 -2.68
CA THR A 322 -0.22 18.25 -3.41
C THR A 322 -1.15 17.23 -4.06
N ALA A 323 -2.44 17.55 -4.27
CA ALA A 323 -3.35 16.62 -4.94
C ALA A 323 -2.99 16.44 -6.42
N SER A 324 -2.59 17.52 -7.11
CA SER A 324 -2.00 17.43 -8.46
C SER A 324 -0.71 16.60 -8.51
N GLY A 325 0.03 16.53 -7.40
CA GLY A 325 1.27 15.76 -7.28
C GLY A 325 1.07 14.26 -7.06
N LEU A 326 -0.18 13.77 -7.02
CA LEU A 326 -0.45 12.34 -6.85
C LEU A 326 -0.29 11.56 -8.16
N ALA A 327 -0.48 12.19 -9.32
CA ALA A 327 -0.40 11.52 -10.62
C ALA A 327 0.34 12.37 -11.67
N GLN A 328 1.20 11.72 -12.46
CA GLN A 328 1.85 12.31 -13.63
C GLN A 328 0.85 12.58 -14.75
N TRP A 329 -0.07 11.62 -14.95
CA TRP A 329 -1.19 11.71 -15.88
C TRP A 329 -2.34 10.81 -15.42
N GLY A 330 -3.54 11.13 -15.87
CA GLY A 330 -4.78 10.46 -15.46
C GLY A 330 -5.88 11.49 -15.20
N PRO A 331 -7.10 11.04 -14.88
CA PRO A 331 -8.14 11.96 -14.42
C PRO A 331 -7.73 12.60 -13.08
N PRO A 332 -8.25 13.80 -12.74
CA PRO A 332 -8.03 14.38 -11.43
C PRO A 332 -8.54 13.44 -10.32
N ALA A 333 -7.88 13.46 -9.16
CA ALA A 333 -8.29 12.67 -8.00
C ALA A 333 -9.74 13.00 -7.61
N THR A 334 -10.55 11.96 -7.40
CA THR A 334 -11.96 12.14 -7.07
C THR A 334 -12.14 12.48 -5.60
N LYS A 335 -13.28 13.10 -5.27
CA LYS A 335 -13.65 13.36 -3.85
C LYS A 335 -13.82 12.06 -3.06
N ASP A 336 -14.28 10.99 -3.71
CA ASP A 336 -14.42 9.67 -3.10
C ASP A 336 -13.04 9.09 -2.75
N PHE A 337 -12.07 9.18 -3.66
CA PHE A 337 -10.68 8.76 -3.38
C PHE A 337 -10.07 9.56 -2.24
N MET A 338 -10.24 10.89 -2.24
CA MET A 338 -9.72 11.76 -1.17
C MET A 338 -10.44 11.59 0.18
N GLY A 339 -11.53 10.82 0.24
CA GLY A 339 -12.34 10.66 1.46
C GLY A 339 -13.18 11.89 1.82
N ILE A 340 -13.36 12.84 0.90
CA ILE A 340 -14.07 14.12 1.13
C ILE A 340 -15.53 14.04 0.60
N ALA A 341 -15.96 12.89 0.08
CA ALA A 341 -17.34 12.70 -0.36
C ALA A 341 -18.32 12.85 0.84
N PRO A 342 -19.36 13.68 0.73
CA PRO A 342 -20.32 13.88 1.83
C PRO A 342 -21.05 12.57 2.12
N SER A 343 -20.84 12.01 3.31
CA SER A 343 -21.41 10.73 3.73
C SER A 343 -21.73 10.74 5.23
N ARG A 344 -22.34 9.67 5.75
CA ARG A 344 -22.50 9.46 7.21
C ARG A 344 -21.15 9.46 7.95
N GLU A 345 -20.05 9.25 7.24
CA GLU A 345 -18.69 9.30 7.77
C GLU A 345 -18.17 10.73 7.95
N SER A 346 -18.70 11.73 7.25
CA SER A 346 -18.27 13.14 7.40
C SER A 346 -18.47 13.66 8.83
N MET A 347 -19.51 13.19 9.54
CA MET A 347 -19.70 13.48 10.97
C MET A 347 -18.67 12.78 11.87
N ARG A 348 -18.22 11.58 11.50
CA ARG A 348 -17.15 10.87 12.21
C ARG A 348 -15.81 11.53 11.96
N GLU A 349 -15.56 11.99 10.74
CA GLU A 349 -14.33 12.67 10.34
C GLU A 349 -14.20 14.05 11.00
N LEU A 350 -15.30 14.82 11.09
CA LEU A 350 -15.33 16.04 11.90
C LEU A 350 -15.00 15.73 13.36
N ARG A 351 -15.59 14.69 13.95
CA ARG A 351 -15.29 14.28 15.32
C ARG A 351 -13.84 13.85 15.50
N SER A 352 -13.26 13.13 14.53
CA SER A 352 -11.86 12.71 14.61
C SER A 352 -10.92 13.91 14.49
N MET A 353 -11.22 14.88 13.61
CA MET A 353 -10.48 16.15 13.56
C MET A 353 -10.54 16.89 14.91
N PHE A 354 -11.71 17.00 15.52
CA PHE A 354 -11.85 17.63 16.84
C PHE A 354 -11.11 16.88 17.96
N SER A 355 -11.11 15.54 17.93
CA SER A 355 -10.36 14.73 18.89
C SER A 355 -8.86 14.89 18.70
N ALA A 356 -8.38 14.72 17.47
CA ALA A 356 -6.96 14.81 17.14
C ALA A 356 -6.37 16.19 17.49
N LEU A 357 -7.13 17.28 17.30
CA LEU A 357 -6.69 18.62 17.70
C LEU A 357 -6.63 18.84 19.23
N ARG A 358 -7.29 18.00 20.03
CA ARG A 358 -7.30 18.09 21.50
C ARG A 358 -6.28 17.17 22.14
N ASP A 359 -5.97 16.05 21.49
CA ASP A 359 -5.06 15.05 21.99
C ASP A 359 -3.60 15.50 21.78
N ASP A 360 -2.68 15.06 22.64
CA ASP A 360 -1.24 15.33 22.50
C ASP A 360 -0.65 14.44 21.39
N ASN A 361 -0.61 14.96 20.16
CA ASN A 361 -0.12 14.26 18.97
C ASN A 361 0.37 15.26 17.89
N GLU A 362 0.82 14.74 16.74
CA GLU A 362 1.41 15.54 15.67
C GLU A 362 0.39 16.35 14.83
N PHE A 363 -0.91 16.06 14.96
CA PHE A 363 -1.97 16.65 14.17
C PHE A 363 -2.55 17.93 14.82
N ASP A 364 -1.84 19.04 14.66
CA ASP A 364 -2.27 20.37 15.14
C ASP A 364 -3.03 21.22 14.10
N LEU A 365 -3.42 22.44 14.49
CA LEU A 365 -4.16 23.37 13.64
C LEU A 365 -3.40 23.74 12.35
N ASP A 366 -2.08 23.80 12.39
CA ASP A 366 -1.27 24.15 11.22
C ASP A 366 -1.10 22.95 10.29
N ARG A 367 -1.06 21.72 10.82
CA ARG A 367 -1.15 20.49 10.03
C ARG A 367 -2.54 20.34 9.39
N LEU A 368 -3.62 20.66 10.11
CA LEU A 368 -4.96 20.71 9.54
C LEU A 368 -5.07 21.71 8.38
N ARG A 369 -4.51 22.93 8.54
CA ARG A 369 -4.44 23.91 7.44
C ARG A 369 -3.64 23.40 6.25
N GLY A 370 -2.54 22.70 6.51
CA GLY A 370 -1.73 22.04 5.48
C GLY A 370 -2.55 21.01 4.70
N LEU A 371 -3.20 20.09 5.41
CA LEU A 371 -4.08 19.07 4.85
C LEU A 371 -5.19 19.67 3.97
N LEU A 372 -5.87 20.72 4.45
CA LEU A 372 -6.91 21.41 3.70
C LEU A 372 -6.37 22.10 2.44
N LYS A 373 -5.12 22.60 2.45
CA LYS A 373 -4.47 23.14 1.25
C LYS A 373 -4.19 22.05 0.22
N VAL A 374 -3.76 20.85 0.66
CA VAL A 374 -3.55 19.69 -0.23
C VAL A 374 -4.85 19.29 -0.92
N ALA A 375 -5.95 19.22 -0.18
CA ALA A 375 -7.26 18.85 -0.74
C ALA A 375 -7.80 19.83 -1.80
N ASN A 376 -7.26 21.06 -1.85
CA ASN A 376 -7.70 22.11 -2.76
C ASN A 376 -6.64 22.47 -3.83
N SER A 377 -5.52 21.73 -3.90
CA SER A 377 -4.38 22.05 -4.79
C SER A 377 -4.35 21.29 -6.10
#